data_AF-H0ESC5-F1
#
_entry.id   AF-H0ESC5-F1
#
_cell.length_a   1.000
_cell.length_b   1.000
_cell.length_c   1.000
_cell.angle_alpha   90.00
_cell.angle_beta   90.00
_cell.angle_gamma   90.00
#
_symmetry.space_group_name_H-M   'P 1'
#
loop_
_entity.id
_entity.type
_entity.pdbx_description
1 polymer ?
#
loop_
_entity_poly.entity_id
_entity_poly.type
_entity_poly.pdbx_seq_one_letter_code
_entity_poly.pdbx_strand_id
1 'polypeptide(L)'
;MANQIVLPSWVLIIRGLQLLLAIVILGMASYGAYWLRLSSWGWTIFTSLATVFIVVYSVLPERVAALQKIYNPFAVLAANATAVVFWLAAMGALAARRATFKYATTIESCYNDGSGGVCARGLEKRAAYVATWPYLNMMSACAGLCAIEM
;
A
#
# COMPACT_ATOMS: atom_id res chain seq x y z
N MET A 1 -7.90 9.39 36.24
CA MET A 1 -8.90 8.76 35.35
C MET A 1 -9.57 9.88 34.56
N ALA A 2 -8.93 10.41 33.50
CA ALA A 2 -9.49 11.49 32.68
C ALA A 2 -8.62 11.75 31.43
N ASN A 3 -8.40 10.77 30.57
CA ASN A 3 -7.82 11.06 29.25
C ASN A 3 -8.36 10.14 28.14
N GLN A 4 -9.54 9.58 28.34
CA GLN A 4 -10.27 8.83 27.31
C GLN A 4 -11.20 9.83 26.64
N ILE A 5 -10.85 10.24 25.42
CA ILE A 5 -11.75 11.00 24.56
C ILE A 5 -12.80 9.97 24.11
N VAL A 6 -14.04 10.12 24.55
CA VAL A 6 -15.14 9.28 24.06
C VAL A 6 -15.32 9.62 22.59
N LEU A 7 -14.82 8.76 21.70
CA LEU A 7 -14.96 8.97 20.28
C LEU A 7 -16.42 8.74 19.88
N PRO A 8 -17.04 9.65 19.11
CA PRO A 8 -18.40 9.47 18.64
C PRO A 8 -18.46 8.28 17.69
N SER A 9 -19.57 7.56 17.70
CA SER A 9 -19.78 6.30 16.97
C SER A 9 -19.50 6.40 15.46
N TRP A 10 -19.66 7.59 14.88
CA TRP A 10 -19.33 7.86 13.47
C TRP A 10 -17.84 7.69 13.15
N VAL A 11 -16.93 8.00 14.08
CA VAL A 11 -15.48 7.88 13.86
C VAL A 11 -15.06 6.40 13.76
N LEU A 12 -15.74 5.51 14.49
CA LEU A 12 -15.54 4.06 14.35
C LEU A 12 -15.92 3.57 12.95
N ILE A 13 -16.98 4.12 12.36
CA ILE A 13 -17.41 3.75 11.00
C ILE A 13 -16.36 4.16 9.98
N ILE A 14 -15.83 5.39 10.08
CA ILE A 14 -14.75 5.87 9.19
C ILE A 14 -13.50 4.99 9.33
N ARG A 15 -13.08 4.68 10.56
CA ARG A 15 -11.89 3.82 10.78
C ARG A 15 -12.12 2.39 10.28
N GLY A 16 -13.34 1.88 10.34
CA GLY A 16 -13.71 0.60 9.73
C GLY A 16 -13.60 0.62 8.22
N LEU A 17 -14.05 1.70 7.57
CA LEU A 17 -13.89 1.90 6.13
C LEU A 17 -12.42 2.02 5.73
N GLN A 18 -11.64 2.76 6.52
CA GLN A 18 -10.19 2.90 6.34
C GLN A 18 -9.49 1.53 6.38
N LEU A 19 -9.83 0.69 7.35
CA LEU A 19 -9.30 -0.68 7.45
C LEU A 19 -9.68 -1.54 6.23
N LEU A 20 -10.94 -1.45 5.76
CA LEU A 20 -11.37 -2.17 4.56
C LEU A 20 -10.59 -1.75 3.31
N LEU A 21 -10.40 -0.45 3.11
CA LEU A 21 -9.60 0.08 2.01
C LEU A 21 -8.15 -0.38 2.10
N ALA A 22 -7.54 -0.35 3.29
CA ALA A 22 -6.19 -0.84 3.51
C ALA A 22 -6.02 -2.32 3.12
N ILE A 23 -7.01 -3.17 3.45
CA ILE A 23 -7.00 -4.60 3.07
C ILE A 23 -7.13 -4.79 1.55
N VAL A 24 -8.01 -4.02 0.90
CA VAL A 24 -8.15 -4.06 -0.57
C VAL A 24 -6.85 -3.66 -1.25
N ILE A 25 -6.20 -2.60 -0.77
CA ILE A 25 -4.91 -2.12 -1.29
C ILE A 25 -3.81 -3.16 -1.05
N LEU A 26 -3.78 -3.82 0.12
CA LEU A 26 -2.83 -4.90 0.40
C LEU A 26 -3.01 -6.10 -0.54
N GLY A 27 -4.26 -6.49 -0.81
CA GLY A 27 -4.57 -7.54 -1.80
C GLY A 27 -4.12 -7.15 -3.21
N MET A 28 -4.36 -5.91 -3.60
CA MET A 28 -3.94 -5.37 -4.88
C MET A 28 -2.41 -5.31 -5.01
N ALA A 29 -1.72 -4.87 -3.96
CA ALA A 29 -0.28 -4.72 -3.92
C ALA A 29 0.46 -6.06 -3.86
N SER A 30 -0.06 -7.04 -3.13
CA SER A 30 0.49 -8.41 -3.10
C SER A 30 0.36 -9.10 -4.46
N TYR A 31 -0.76 -8.92 -5.17
CA TYR A 31 -0.90 -9.38 -6.55
C TYR A 31 0.12 -8.69 -7.47
N GLY A 32 0.30 -7.36 -7.34
CA GLY A 32 1.29 -6.61 -8.10
C GLY A 32 2.74 -7.06 -7.84
N ALA A 33 3.07 -7.37 -6.60
CA ALA A 33 4.39 -7.84 -6.17
C ALA A 33 4.72 -9.27 -6.62
N TYR A 34 3.71 -10.13 -6.80
CA TYR A 34 3.89 -11.49 -7.33
C TYR A 34 4.45 -11.47 -8.76
N TRP A 35 3.94 -10.57 -9.60
CA TRP A 35 4.38 -10.43 -10.99
C TRP A 35 5.71 -9.69 -11.11
N LEU A 36 5.86 -8.57 -10.40
CA LEU A 36 7.11 -7.82 -10.33
C LEU A 36 7.41 -7.33 -8.92
N ARG A 37 8.63 -7.64 -8.49
CA ARG A 37 9.23 -7.08 -7.29
C ARG A 37 9.74 -5.65 -7.56
N LEU A 38 8.81 -4.71 -7.71
CA LEU A 38 9.15 -3.28 -7.68
C LEU A 38 9.19 -2.81 -6.22
N SER A 39 10.18 -1.99 -5.87
CA SER A 39 10.28 -1.38 -4.53
C SER A 39 9.03 -0.58 -4.16
N SER A 40 8.32 -0.03 -5.16
CA SER A 40 7.05 0.68 -4.97
C SER A 40 5.97 -0.19 -4.34
N TRP A 41 5.80 -1.44 -4.78
CA TRP A 41 4.80 -2.34 -4.20
C TRP A 41 5.18 -2.76 -2.77
N GLY A 42 6.47 -2.90 -2.49
CA GLY A 42 6.96 -3.17 -1.13
C GLY A 42 6.59 -2.05 -0.15
N TRP A 43 6.73 -0.78 -0.59
CA TRP A 43 6.31 0.36 0.22
C TRP A 43 4.78 0.39 0.44
N THR A 44 3.99 0.08 -0.58
CA THR A 44 2.52 0.00 -0.48
C THR A 44 2.06 -1.10 0.51
N ILE A 45 2.73 -2.26 0.51
CA ILE A 45 2.44 -3.35 1.46
C ILE A 45 2.81 -2.93 2.89
N PHE A 46 3.97 -2.27 3.06
CA PHE A 46 4.38 -1.78 4.36
C PHE A 46 3.40 -0.75 4.93
N THR A 47 2.97 0.23 4.13
CA THR A 47 2.02 1.24 4.61
C THR A 47 0.68 0.62 4.98
N SER A 48 0.14 -0.30 4.19
CA SER A 48 -1.15 -0.95 4.52
C SER A 48 -1.09 -1.77 5.82
N LEU A 49 0.03 -2.45 6.09
CA LEU A 49 0.25 -3.12 7.38
C LEU A 49 0.37 -2.12 8.54
N ALA A 50 1.05 -0.99 8.32
CA ALA A 50 1.13 0.07 9.32
C ALA A 50 -0.25 0.62 9.65
N THR A 51 -1.14 0.82 8.67
CA THR A 51 -2.49 1.34 8.93
C THR A 51 -3.35 0.38 9.73
N VAL A 52 -3.22 -0.94 9.49
CA VAL A 52 -3.87 -1.96 10.34
C VAL A 52 -3.41 -1.82 11.79
N PHE A 53 -2.12 -1.64 12.02
CA PHE A 53 -1.59 -1.45 13.38
C PHE A 53 -2.11 -0.16 14.05
N ILE A 54 -2.20 0.94 13.30
CA ILE A 54 -2.71 2.23 13.78
C ILE A 54 -4.19 2.11 14.17
N VAL A 55 -5.01 1.47 13.33
CA VAL A 55 -6.44 1.25 13.63
C VAL A 55 -6.60 0.36 14.87
N VAL A 56 -5.83 -0.73 14.96
CA VAL A 56 -5.85 -1.63 16.12
C VAL A 56 -5.46 -0.88 17.40
N TYR A 57 -4.40 -0.06 17.37
CA TYR A 57 -4.00 0.78 18.51
C TYR A 57 -5.07 1.81 18.90
N SER A 58 -5.84 2.33 17.93
CA SER A 58 -6.92 3.28 18.21
C SER A 58 -8.18 2.65 18.81
N VAL A 59 -8.49 1.38 18.48
CA VAL A 59 -9.73 0.69 18.90
C VAL A 59 -9.56 -0.16 20.16
N LEU A 60 -8.39 -0.79 20.35
CA LEU A 60 -8.11 -1.64 21.53
C LEU A 60 -8.34 -0.95 22.89
N PRO A 61 -7.92 0.32 23.10
CA PRO A 61 -8.06 1.02 24.38
C PRO A 61 -9.52 1.32 24.74
N GLU A 62 -10.39 1.43 23.74
CA GLU A 62 -11.82 1.69 23.93
C GLU A 62 -12.59 0.44 24.39
N ARG A 63 -12.14 -0.75 23.95
CA ARG A 63 -12.86 -2.02 24.20
C ARG A 63 -12.34 -2.77 25.42
N VAL A 64 -11.10 -2.50 25.85
CA VAL A 64 -10.44 -3.24 26.92
C VAL A 64 -10.08 -2.29 28.06
N ALA A 65 -10.85 -2.37 29.16
CA ALA A 65 -10.62 -1.56 30.36
C ALA A 65 -9.20 -1.70 30.94
N ALA A 66 -8.55 -2.87 30.74
CA ALA A 66 -7.18 -3.12 31.18
C ALA A 66 -6.10 -2.33 30.41
N LEU A 67 -6.37 -1.87 29.18
CA LEU A 67 -5.40 -1.17 28.33
C LEU A 67 -5.57 0.35 28.32
N GLN A 68 -6.57 0.89 29.03
CA GLN A 68 -6.87 2.33 29.08
C GLN A 68 -5.69 3.18 29.60
N LYS A 69 -4.76 2.59 30.36
CA LYS A 69 -3.55 3.28 30.85
C LYS A 69 -2.50 3.55 29.77
N ILE A 70 -2.51 2.81 28.66
CA ILE A 70 -1.54 2.95 27.55
C ILE A 70 -1.99 4.00 26.53
N TYR A 71 -3.25 4.45 26.62
CA TYR A 71 -3.80 5.41 25.68
C TYR A 71 -3.13 6.78 25.83
N ASN A 72 -2.37 7.17 24.81
CA ASN A 72 -1.81 8.50 24.68
C ASN A 72 -2.41 9.20 23.45
N PRO A 73 -3.20 10.27 23.61
CA PRO A 73 -3.82 10.97 22.48
C PRO A 73 -2.78 11.58 21.53
N PHE A 74 -1.61 11.99 22.05
CA PHE A 74 -0.52 12.48 21.22
C PHE A 74 0.08 11.37 20.33
N ALA A 75 0.09 10.12 20.81
CA ALA A 75 0.54 8.99 20.02
C ALA A 75 -0.44 8.65 18.90
N VAL A 76 -1.75 8.73 19.16
CA VAL A 76 -2.79 8.54 18.13
C VAL A 76 -2.72 9.64 17.07
N LEU A 77 -2.52 10.89 17.48
CA LEU A 77 -2.38 12.01 16.56
C LEU A 77 -1.13 11.87 15.68
N ALA A 78 0.01 11.53 16.28
CA ALA A 78 1.25 11.28 15.56
C ALA A 78 1.11 10.09 14.59
N ALA A 79 0.48 9.00 15.03
CA ALA A 79 0.23 7.82 14.20
C ALA A 79 -0.62 8.15 12.96
N ASN A 80 -1.72 8.91 13.13
CA ASN A 80 -2.54 9.36 12.01
C ASN A 80 -1.75 10.28 11.06
N ALA A 81 -0.96 11.22 11.58
CA ALA A 81 -0.12 12.09 10.75
C ALA A 81 0.94 11.30 9.95
N THR A 82 1.55 10.28 10.56
CA THR A 82 2.50 9.40 9.86
C THR A 82 1.82 8.54 8.80
N ALA A 83 0.58 8.11 9.03
CA ALA A 83 -0.20 7.35 8.04
C ALA A 83 -0.39 8.16 6.75
N VAL A 84 -0.79 9.43 6.88
CA VAL A 84 -0.94 10.35 5.74
C VAL A 84 0.36 10.44 4.93
N VAL A 85 1.50 10.62 5.61
CA VAL A 85 2.82 10.72 4.95
C VAL A 85 3.18 9.42 4.22
N PHE A 86 2.92 8.27 4.83
CA PHE A 86 3.22 6.97 4.21
C PHE A 86 2.35 6.70 2.99
N TRP A 87 1.06 7.05 3.04
CA TRP A 87 0.16 6.94 1.90
C TRP A 87 0.50 7.91 0.78
N LEU A 88 0.92 9.14 1.10
CA LEU A 88 1.39 10.11 0.10
C LEU A 88 2.66 9.61 -0.61
N ALA A 89 3.59 9.03 0.15
CA ALA A 89 4.79 8.41 -0.40
C ALA A 89 4.46 7.19 -1.26
N ALA A 90 3.50 6.36 -0.85
CA ALA A 90 3.04 5.21 -1.64
C ALA A 90 2.39 5.65 -2.97
N MET A 91 1.52 6.66 -2.93
CA MET A 91 0.92 7.25 -4.13
C MET A 91 2.00 7.80 -5.08
N GLY A 92 2.94 8.58 -4.56
CA GLY A 92 4.03 9.15 -5.33
C GLY A 92 4.93 8.09 -5.99
N ALA A 93 5.26 7.03 -5.25
CA ALA A 93 6.04 5.92 -5.78
C ALA A 93 5.31 5.17 -6.90
N LEU A 94 4.01 4.89 -6.72
CA LEU A 94 3.19 4.22 -7.75
C LEU A 94 3.02 5.09 -9.00
N ALA A 95 2.76 6.39 -8.83
CA ALA A 95 2.61 7.34 -9.93
C ALA A 95 3.91 7.51 -10.74
N ALA A 96 5.05 7.66 -10.06
CA ALA A 96 6.35 7.77 -10.73
C ALA A 96 6.70 6.51 -11.52
N ARG A 97 6.40 5.32 -10.98
CA ARG A 97 6.59 4.05 -11.70
C ARG A 97 5.64 3.92 -12.88
N ARG A 98 4.38 4.33 -12.74
CA ARG A 98 3.41 4.34 -13.85
C ARG A 98 3.89 5.20 -15.03
N ALA A 99 4.52 6.34 -14.75
CA ALA A 99 5.06 7.25 -15.76
C ALA A 99 6.30 6.71 -16.50
N THR A 100 7.02 5.75 -15.91
CA THR A 100 8.20 5.13 -16.54
C THR A 100 7.80 4.25 -17.74
N PHE A 101 6.58 3.71 -17.76
CA PHE A 101 6.04 2.89 -18.85
C PHE A 101 5.45 3.76 -19.96
N LYS A 102 6.33 4.44 -20.72
CA LYS A 102 5.93 5.36 -21.82
C LYS A 102 5.85 4.70 -23.19
N TYR A 103 6.70 3.70 -23.46
CA TYR A 103 6.79 3.04 -24.76
C TYR A 103 6.40 1.57 -24.62
N ALA A 104 5.53 1.11 -25.51
CA ALA A 104 5.20 -0.30 -25.64
C ALA A 104 6.40 -1.02 -26.27
N THR A 105 7.22 -1.67 -25.44
CA THR A 105 8.30 -2.52 -25.92
C THR A 105 7.78 -3.92 -26.13
N THR A 106 7.59 -4.32 -27.40
CA THR A 106 7.43 -5.73 -27.76
C THR A 106 8.81 -6.37 -27.75
N ILE A 107 8.98 -7.43 -26.97
CA ILE A 107 10.23 -8.19 -26.96
C ILE A 107 10.23 -9.07 -28.22
N GLU A 108 10.79 -8.57 -29.32
CA GLU A 108 10.82 -9.29 -30.61
C GLU A 108 11.97 -10.31 -30.73
N SER A 109 13.02 -10.22 -29.90
CA SER A 109 14.07 -11.23 -29.87
C SER A 109 14.84 -11.24 -28.55
N CYS A 110 14.90 -12.44 -27.97
CA CYS A 110 15.73 -12.74 -26.81
C CYS A 110 17.17 -13.01 -27.27
N TYR A 111 18.10 -12.13 -26.91
CA TYR A 111 19.53 -12.36 -27.12
C TYR A 111 20.21 -12.59 -25.76
N ASN A 112 20.88 -13.73 -25.62
CA ASN A 112 21.73 -14.03 -24.47
C ASN A 112 23.15 -13.60 -24.82
N ASP A 113 23.55 -12.39 -24.44
CA ASP A 113 24.95 -12.08 -24.24
C ASP A 113 25.37 -12.69 -22.89
N GLY A 114 26.50 -13.41 -22.87
CA GLY A 114 26.97 -14.17 -21.69
C GLY A 114 27.28 -13.33 -20.43
N SER A 115 26.82 -12.08 -20.36
CA SER A 115 26.93 -11.16 -19.23
C SER A 115 25.59 -10.87 -18.54
N GLY A 116 24.51 -11.58 -18.91
CA GLY A 116 23.20 -11.46 -18.26
C GLY A 116 22.17 -10.75 -19.12
N GLY A 117 22.03 -11.19 -20.38
CA GLY A 117 20.98 -10.74 -21.28
C GLY A 117 19.56 -10.92 -20.71
N VAL A 118 18.63 -10.18 -21.30
CA VAL A 118 17.22 -10.00 -20.88
C VAL A 118 16.35 -11.27 -20.86
N CYS A 119 16.91 -12.45 -21.17
CA CYS A 119 16.16 -13.71 -21.25
C CYS A 119 16.86 -14.86 -20.51
N ALA A 120 16.97 -14.73 -19.19
CA ALA A 120 17.07 -15.90 -18.33
C ALA A 120 15.71 -16.62 -18.33
N ARG A 121 15.69 -17.90 -18.72
CA ARG A 121 14.48 -18.76 -18.76
C ARG A 121 13.62 -18.56 -17.50
N GLY A 122 12.46 -17.93 -17.67
CA GLY A 122 11.49 -17.62 -16.59
C GLY A 122 11.24 -16.13 -16.33
N LEU A 123 12.14 -15.23 -16.77
CA LEU A 123 11.93 -13.77 -16.72
C LEU A 123 11.14 -13.26 -17.93
N GLU A 124 11.17 -13.98 -19.04
CA GLU A 124 10.49 -13.69 -20.32
C GLU A 124 8.96 -13.58 -20.12
N LYS A 125 8.39 -14.54 -19.37
CA LYS A 125 6.97 -14.54 -19.01
C LYS A 125 6.59 -13.47 -18.00
N ARG A 126 7.54 -12.98 -17.19
CA ARG A 126 7.28 -11.91 -16.21
C ARG A 126 7.39 -10.54 -16.88
N ALA A 127 8.37 -10.35 -17.77
CA ALA A 127 8.62 -9.16 -18.58
C ALA A 127 7.45 -8.86 -19.56
N ALA A 128 6.86 -9.90 -20.17
CA ALA A 128 5.70 -9.75 -21.05
C ALA A 128 4.42 -9.28 -20.33
N TYR A 129 4.29 -9.54 -19.01
CA TYR A 129 3.14 -9.11 -18.20
C TYR A 129 3.35 -7.75 -17.49
N VAL A 130 4.55 -7.16 -17.56
CA VAL A 130 4.88 -5.87 -16.90
C VAL A 130 4.16 -4.69 -17.54
N ALA A 131 3.97 -4.74 -18.86
CA ALA A 131 3.42 -3.65 -19.66
C ALA A 131 2.02 -3.96 -20.21
N THR A 132 1.33 -4.97 -19.66
CA THR A 132 -0.05 -5.23 -20.08
C THR A 132 -0.96 -4.14 -19.50
N TRP A 133 -1.87 -3.62 -20.32
CA TRP A 133 -2.92 -2.67 -19.92
C TRP A 133 -3.59 -2.95 -18.56
N PRO A 134 -3.98 -4.19 -18.19
CA PRO A 134 -4.56 -4.47 -16.88
C PRO A 134 -3.62 -4.17 -15.70
N TYR A 135 -2.33 -4.51 -15.79
CA TYR A 135 -1.37 -4.24 -14.71
C TYR A 135 -1.16 -2.74 -14.49
N LEU A 136 -1.06 -2.01 -15.60
CA LEU A 136 -0.89 -0.57 -15.61
C LEU A 136 -2.15 0.18 -15.12
N ASN A 137 -3.34 -0.32 -15.43
CA ASN A 137 -4.60 0.20 -14.89
C ASN A 137 -4.73 -0.10 -13.40
N MET A 138 -4.29 -1.27 -12.95
CA MET A 138 -4.27 -1.65 -11.53
C MET A 138 -3.32 -0.77 -10.71
N MET A 139 -2.13 -0.44 -11.24
CA MET A 139 -1.24 0.54 -10.61
C MET A 139 -1.91 1.91 -10.42
N SER A 140 -2.60 2.40 -11.44
CA SER A 140 -3.30 3.69 -11.37
C SER A 140 -4.48 3.65 -10.40
N ALA A 141 -5.25 2.56 -10.41
CA ALA A 141 -6.34 2.36 -9.47
C ALA A 141 -5.84 2.29 -8.02
N CYS A 142 -4.72 1.59 -7.78
CA CYS A 142 -4.09 1.49 -6.47
C CYS A 142 -3.60 2.87 -5.99
N ALA A 143 -2.99 3.68 -6.86
CA ALA A 143 -2.58 5.04 -6.53
C ALA A 143 -3.80 5.93 -6.18
N GLY A 144 -4.92 5.80 -6.90
CA GLY A 144 -6.17 6.49 -6.58
C GLY A 144 -6.77 6.05 -5.24
N LEU A 145 -6.74 4.74 -4.94
CA LEU A 145 -7.21 4.21 -3.65
C LEU A 145 -6.33 4.67 -2.49
N CYS A 146 -5.01 4.77 -2.66
CA CYS A 146 -4.10 5.35 -1.67
C CYS A 146 -4.48 6.81 -1.35
N ALA A 147 -4.99 7.55 -2.35
CA ALA A 147 -5.41 8.93 -2.16
C ALA A 147 -6.71 9.10 -1.37
N ILE A 148 -7.54 8.06 -1.31
CA ILE A 148 -8.80 8.05 -0.56
C ILE A 148 -8.57 7.60 0.89
N GLU A 149 -7.53 6.81 1.14
CA GLU A 149 -7.24 6.25 2.46
C GLU A 149 -6.69 7.27 3.46
N MET A 150 -5.87 8.20 2.97
CA MET A 150 -5.11 9.17 3.79
C MET A 150 -5.93 9.92 4.85
#